data_AF-A0A7Y0A376-F1
#
_entry.id   AF-A0A7Y0A376-F1
#
_cell.length_a   1.000
_cell.length_b   1.000
_cell.length_c   1.000
_cell.angle_alpha   90.00
_cell.angle_beta   90.00
_cell.angle_gamma   90.00
#
_symmetry.space_group_name_H-M   'P 1'
#
loop_
_entity.id
_entity.type
_entity.pdbx_description
1 polymer ?
#
loop_
_entity_poly.entity_id
_entity_poly.type
_entity_poly.pdbx_seq_one_letter_code
_entity_poly.pdbx_strand_id
1 'polypeptide(L)'
;MDTPKVTESYFKEREGVLKVALELNSNGYVFRETSNGDIGIDGQIEHVNEQGEATGKIVAAQIKSGNSYLIDKGDYFVFYPHEKHKNYWSIFPLPVILLVYYPNDGKIYFTDARYQLNIPERNQTYITLDKSSFLNNLTAKNIFETIGDLNVPYYPIEQVFSKMAKNICPNPTFHISYLDLFTQGLTNLCRHVYFSMDLALKIAEYYNETEYGLGLGYSEYEFLHGYAKFLMNQNLASIDYSDYLIDWKERQLQPTFIAPLTVRGRELLEFIKITESKFKSELPPTTLVRERYIKMQFQTQDDYMRLDLGKKLREIIIKTNS
;
A
#
# COMPACT_ATOMS: atom_id res chain seq x y z
N MET A 1 0.72 -24.86 49.57
CA MET A 1 -0.23 -23.95 48.92
C MET A 1 -0.21 -24.29 47.44
N ASP A 2 -1.38 -24.47 46.84
CA ASP A 2 -1.53 -24.68 45.39
C ASP A 2 -1.79 -23.33 44.74
N THR A 3 -0.73 -22.72 44.19
CA THR A 3 -0.76 -21.40 43.57
C THR A 3 -0.51 -21.51 42.06
N PRO A 4 -0.98 -20.55 41.24
CA PRO A 4 -0.71 -20.55 39.81
C PRO A 4 0.77 -20.71 39.49
N LYS A 5 1.09 -21.54 38.49
CA LYS A 5 2.46 -21.76 38.00
C LYS A 5 2.69 -20.92 36.75
N VAL A 6 3.67 -20.03 36.81
CA VAL A 6 4.16 -19.29 35.64
C VAL A 6 5.10 -20.20 34.84
N THR A 7 4.91 -20.27 33.53
CA THR A 7 5.74 -21.07 32.63
C THR A 7 6.95 -20.27 32.14
N GLU A 8 8.01 -20.96 31.71
CA GLU A 8 9.15 -20.29 31.06
C GLU A 8 8.75 -19.53 29.79
N SER A 9 7.69 -19.97 29.11
CA SER A 9 7.16 -19.29 27.91
C SER A 9 6.75 -17.84 28.22
N TYR A 10 6.14 -17.59 29.39
CA TYR A 10 5.75 -16.25 29.80
C TYR A 10 6.94 -15.29 29.86
N PHE A 11 8.05 -15.73 30.47
CA PHE A 11 9.25 -14.90 30.58
C PHE A 11 9.89 -14.61 29.22
N LYS A 12 9.92 -15.59 28.32
CA LYS A 12 10.46 -15.44 26.94
C LYS A 12 9.60 -14.49 26.10
N GLU A 13 8.28 -14.61 26.19
CA GLU A 13 7.34 -13.71 25.54
C GLU A 13 7.53 -12.27 26.05
N ARG A 14 7.57 -12.10 27.37
CA ARG A 14 7.77 -10.77 27.97
C ARG A 14 9.11 -10.15 27.60
N GLU A 15 10.19 -10.94 27.59
CA GLU A 15 11.50 -10.48 27.14
C GLU A 15 11.45 -9.95 25.71
N GLY A 16 10.81 -10.72 24.80
CA GLY A 16 10.66 -10.32 23.40
C GLY A 16 9.93 -8.99 23.24
N VAL A 17 8.80 -8.82 23.94
CA VAL A 17 8.03 -7.56 23.91
C VAL A 17 8.87 -6.38 24.42
N LEU A 18 9.59 -6.54 25.53
CA LEU A 18 10.44 -5.49 26.08
C LEU A 18 11.60 -5.12 25.15
N LYS A 19 12.23 -6.11 24.50
CA LYS A 19 13.31 -5.89 23.53
C LYS A 19 12.81 -5.14 22.29
N VAL A 20 11.68 -5.57 21.74
CA VAL A 20 11.04 -4.88 20.61
C VAL A 20 10.67 -3.46 20.95
N ALA A 21 10.03 -3.24 22.10
CA ALA A 21 9.66 -1.90 22.55
C ALA A 21 10.87 -0.97 22.69
N LEU A 22 11.96 -1.46 23.30
CA LEU A 22 13.20 -0.69 23.44
C LEU A 22 13.80 -0.32 22.09
N GLU A 23 13.89 -1.28 21.16
CA GLU A 23 14.48 -1.05 19.84
C GLU A 23 13.64 -0.06 19.02
N LEU A 24 12.31 -0.23 19.00
CA LEU A 24 11.41 0.69 18.30
C LEU A 24 11.51 2.12 18.84
N ASN A 25 11.47 2.29 20.16
CA ASN A 25 11.58 3.60 20.79
C ASN A 25 12.94 4.25 20.53
N SER A 26 14.03 3.45 20.54
CA SER A 26 15.38 3.94 20.25
C SER A 26 15.55 4.40 18.79
N ASN A 27 14.71 3.90 17.89
CA ASN A 27 14.65 4.30 16.48
C ASN A 27 13.58 5.38 16.21
N GLY A 28 13.01 5.98 17.25
CA GLY A 28 12.07 7.11 17.11
C GLY A 28 10.62 6.73 16.82
N TYR A 29 10.24 5.46 16.95
CA TYR A 29 8.86 5.02 16.78
C TYR A 29 8.11 4.99 18.10
N VAL A 30 6.80 5.27 18.06
CA VAL A 30 5.94 5.13 19.23
C VAL A 30 5.33 3.74 19.24
N PHE A 31 5.77 2.88 20.16
CA PHE A 31 5.18 1.57 20.39
C PHE A 31 4.12 1.61 21.51
N ARG A 32 2.95 1.04 21.23
CA ARG A 32 1.86 0.86 22.21
C ARG A 32 1.51 -0.61 22.34
N GLU A 33 1.82 -1.19 23.49
CA GLU A 33 1.51 -2.59 23.79
C GLU A 33 0.00 -2.78 24.00
N THR A 34 -0.56 -3.86 23.45
CA THR A 34 -1.94 -4.28 23.69
C THR A 34 -2.04 -4.98 25.04
N SER A 35 -2.79 -4.41 25.99
CA SER A 35 -2.83 -4.89 27.37
C SER A 35 -3.46 -6.29 27.58
N ASN A 36 -4.20 -6.83 26.59
CA ASN A 36 -4.96 -8.09 26.68
C ASN A 36 -4.63 -9.04 25.49
N GLY A 37 -3.35 -9.31 25.24
CA GLY A 37 -2.79 -9.90 24.01
C GLY A 37 -3.02 -11.39 23.74
N ASP A 38 -4.26 -11.90 23.72
CA ASP A 38 -4.53 -13.32 23.40
C ASP A 38 -5.13 -13.55 21.99
N ILE A 39 -5.28 -12.48 21.19
CA ILE A 39 -5.94 -12.55 19.88
C ILE A 39 -4.99 -12.39 18.68
N GLY A 40 -3.67 -12.33 18.92
CA GLY A 40 -2.65 -12.36 17.85
C GLY A 40 -2.26 -10.99 17.28
N ILE A 41 -2.35 -9.92 18.07
CA ILE A 41 -1.67 -8.63 17.88
C ILE A 41 -1.21 -8.13 19.25
N ASP A 42 0.08 -7.92 19.40
CA ASP A 42 0.73 -7.58 20.67
C ASP A 42 0.90 -6.07 20.86
N GLY A 43 0.76 -5.29 19.79
CA GLY A 43 0.79 -3.83 19.90
C GLY A 43 0.61 -3.11 18.57
N GLN A 44 0.88 -1.81 18.61
CA GLN A 44 0.81 -0.91 17.48
C GLN A 44 2.09 -0.07 17.42
N ILE A 45 2.61 0.15 16.21
CA ILE A 45 3.79 0.98 15.95
C ILE A 45 3.32 2.19 15.14
N GLU A 46 3.57 3.38 15.65
CA GLU A 46 3.26 4.62 14.95
C GLU A 46 4.54 5.32 14.50
N HIS A 47 4.50 5.78 13.26
CA HIS A 47 5.58 6.57 12.69
C HIS A 47 5.59 8.00 13.24
N VAL A 48 6.80 8.50 13.50
CA VAL A 48 7.09 9.89 13.86
C VAL A 48 7.99 10.46 12.78
N ASN A 49 7.67 11.64 12.24
CA ASN A 49 8.50 12.27 11.22
C ASN A 49 9.77 12.89 11.80
N GLU A 50 10.65 13.40 10.93
CA GLU A 50 11.92 14.03 11.33
C GLU A 50 11.73 15.26 12.24
N GLN A 51 10.55 15.88 12.22
CA GLN A 51 10.19 17.01 13.08
C GLN A 51 9.71 16.57 14.47
N GLY A 52 9.59 15.26 14.73
CA GLY A 52 9.08 14.72 16.00
C GLY A 52 7.57 14.66 16.08
N GLU A 53 6.85 14.79 14.96
CA GLU A 53 5.39 14.78 14.91
C GLU A 53 4.86 13.38 14.59
N ALA A 54 3.85 12.94 15.35
CA ALA A 54 3.12 11.70 15.06
C ALA A 54 2.35 11.85 13.73
N THR A 55 2.58 10.95 12.78
CA THR A 55 2.04 11.08 11.42
C THR A 55 0.67 10.42 11.23
N GLY A 56 0.18 9.69 12.25
CA GLY A 56 -1.03 8.86 12.14
C GLY A 56 -0.86 7.62 11.25
N LYS A 57 0.34 7.36 10.74
CA LYS A 57 0.68 6.13 10.02
C LYS A 57 1.00 5.04 11.04
N ILE A 58 0.07 4.09 11.18
CA ILE A 58 0.10 3.05 12.20
C ILE A 58 0.13 1.69 11.52
N VAL A 59 0.97 0.79 12.04
CA VAL A 59 0.97 -0.64 11.71
C VAL A 59 0.75 -1.46 12.97
N ALA A 60 0.14 -2.63 12.82
CA ALA A 60 -0.02 -3.58 13.91
C ALA A 60 1.25 -4.41 14.07
N ALA A 61 1.57 -4.78 15.31
CA ALA A 61 2.73 -5.60 15.64
C ALA A 61 2.28 -6.95 16.19
N GLN A 62 2.77 -8.02 15.59
CA GLN A 62 2.81 -9.33 16.21
C GLN A 62 4.26 -9.62 16.59
N ILE A 63 4.50 -9.91 17.86
CA ILE A 63 5.82 -10.21 18.43
C ILE A 63 5.90 -11.71 18.71
N LYS A 64 7.03 -12.33 18.35
CA LYS A 64 7.42 -13.69 18.75
C LYS A 64 8.85 -13.66 19.29
N SER A 65 9.15 -14.56 20.21
CA SER A 65 10.44 -14.58 20.91
C SER A 65 10.92 -16.01 21.10
N GLY A 66 12.06 -16.35 20.52
CA GLY A 66 12.70 -17.66 20.70
C GLY A 66 13.23 -18.27 19.42
N ASN A 67 14.23 -19.14 19.58
CA ASN A 67 14.98 -19.73 18.47
C ASN A 67 14.13 -20.67 17.60
N SER A 68 13.09 -21.29 18.14
CA SER A 68 12.26 -22.28 17.43
C SER A 68 11.31 -21.67 16.41
N TYR A 69 11.10 -20.34 16.43
CA TYR A 69 10.16 -19.68 15.51
C TYR A 69 10.73 -19.48 14.11
N LEU A 70 12.06 -19.38 13.97
CA LEU A 70 12.74 -19.12 12.72
C LEU A 70 13.51 -20.36 12.27
N ILE A 71 13.19 -20.85 11.07
CA ILE A 71 13.94 -21.92 10.41
C ILE A 71 14.87 -21.27 9.39
N ASP A 72 16.18 -21.45 9.57
CA ASP A 72 17.19 -20.91 8.65
C ASP A 72 17.12 -21.59 7.27
N LYS A 73 17.09 -20.79 6.20
CA LYS A 73 17.09 -21.22 4.80
C LYS A 73 18.21 -20.57 3.97
N GLY A 74 19.28 -20.08 4.61
CA GLY A 74 20.39 -19.41 3.94
C GLY A 74 20.26 -17.89 4.06
N ASP A 75 19.72 -17.23 3.04
CA ASP A 75 19.61 -15.76 3.01
C ASP A 75 18.39 -15.22 3.77
N TYR A 76 17.44 -16.09 4.10
CA TYR A 76 16.22 -15.75 4.83
C TYR A 76 15.87 -16.80 5.87
N PHE A 77 15.02 -16.42 6.81
CA PHE A 77 14.32 -17.30 7.73
C PHE A 77 12.90 -17.60 7.27
N VAL A 78 12.38 -18.72 7.73
CA VAL A 78 10.99 -19.12 7.52
C VAL A 78 10.26 -19.21 8.85
N PHE A 79 9.06 -18.63 8.91
CA PHE A 79 8.13 -18.69 10.02
C PHE A 79 6.83 -19.39 9.60
N TYR A 80 6.37 -20.36 10.38
CA TYR A 80 5.13 -21.10 10.11
C TYR A 80 4.01 -20.65 11.07
N PRO A 81 3.14 -19.70 10.67
CA PRO A 81 2.00 -19.32 11.48
C PRO A 81 0.98 -20.45 11.56
N HIS A 82 0.31 -20.58 12.70
CA HIS A 82 -0.94 -21.35 12.79
C HIS A 82 -2.01 -20.76 11.86
N GLU A 83 -2.89 -21.62 11.34
CA GLU A 83 -3.94 -21.23 10.39
C GLU A 83 -4.82 -20.09 10.90
N LYS A 84 -5.19 -20.10 12.19
CA LYS A 84 -5.95 -19.01 12.83
C LYS A 84 -5.27 -17.64 12.67
N HIS A 85 -3.94 -17.60 12.78
CA HIS A 85 -3.16 -16.37 12.65
C HIS A 85 -3.04 -15.93 11.20
N LYS A 86 -2.92 -16.87 10.24
CA LYS A 86 -2.96 -16.53 8.81
C LYS A 86 -4.28 -15.85 8.46
N ASN A 87 -5.40 -16.48 8.85
CA ASN A 87 -6.74 -15.96 8.60
C ASN A 87 -6.97 -14.62 9.27
N TYR A 88 -6.46 -14.44 10.49
CA TYR A 88 -6.61 -13.19 11.23
C TYR A 88 -5.75 -12.06 10.65
N TRP A 89 -4.48 -12.32 10.34
CA TRP A 89 -3.55 -11.31 9.84
C TRP A 89 -3.85 -10.89 8.40
N SER A 90 -4.32 -11.82 7.54
CA SER A 90 -4.61 -11.50 6.13
C SER A 90 -5.77 -10.51 5.98
N ILE A 91 -6.76 -10.58 6.87
CA ILE A 91 -7.93 -9.68 6.86
C ILE A 91 -7.78 -8.49 7.82
N PHE A 92 -6.65 -8.37 8.52
CA PHE A 92 -6.46 -7.30 9.48
C PHE A 92 -6.47 -5.94 8.76
N PRO A 93 -7.14 -4.90 9.30
CA PRO A 93 -7.34 -3.64 8.60
C PRO A 93 -6.06 -2.79 8.46
N LEU A 94 -5.04 -3.08 9.28
CA LEU A 94 -3.72 -2.46 9.20
C LEU A 94 -2.70 -3.49 8.70
N PRO A 95 -1.57 -3.07 8.11
CA PRO A 95 -0.40 -3.95 7.96
C PRO A 95 -0.07 -4.64 9.28
N VAL A 96 0.29 -5.91 9.20
CA VAL A 96 0.66 -6.71 10.37
C VAL A 96 2.14 -7.04 10.27
N ILE A 97 2.94 -6.32 11.04
CA ILE A 97 4.38 -6.51 11.07
C ILE A 97 4.67 -7.64 12.06
N LEU A 98 5.19 -8.75 11.54
CA LEU A 98 5.69 -9.84 12.34
C LEU A 98 7.11 -9.50 12.76
N LEU A 99 7.33 -9.32 14.07
CA LEU A 99 8.63 -9.09 14.67
C LEU A 99 9.04 -10.35 15.46
N VAL A 100 10.20 -10.90 15.13
CA VAL A 100 10.70 -12.11 15.78
C VAL A 100 12.05 -11.81 16.43
N TYR A 101 12.06 -11.73 17.75
CA TYR A 101 13.32 -11.70 18.51
C TYR A 101 13.97 -13.09 18.45
N TYR A 102 15.20 -13.14 17.94
CA TYR A 102 15.99 -14.34 17.76
C TYR A 102 17.18 -14.35 18.73
N PRO A 103 17.05 -15.03 19.90
CA PRO A 103 18.07 -14.99 20.95
C PRO A 103 19.48 -15.43 20.53
N ASN A 104 19.61 -16.30 19.52
CA ASN A 104 20.90 -16.81 19.05
C ASN A 104 21.86 -15.71 18.57
N ASP A 105 21.35 -14.62 18.00
CA ASP A 105 22.17 -13.47 17.57
C ASP A 105 21.71 -12.13 18.18
N GLY A 106 20.67 -12.17 19.03
CA GLY A 106 20.14 -11.01 19.73
C GLY A 106 19.40 -10.02 18.83
N LYS A 107 19.07 -10.39 17.59
CA LYS A 107 18.40 -9.50 16.62
C LYS A 107 16.89 -9.69 16.62
N ILE A 108 16.20 -8.66 16.11
CA ILE A 108 14.75 -8.71 15.86
C ILE A 108 14.54 -8.66 14.35
N TYR A 109 14.18 -9.78 13.75
CA TYR A 109 13.83 -9.85 12.33
C TYR A 109 12.39 -9.42 12.12
N PHE A 110 12.10 -8.74 11.02
CA PHE A 110 10.74 -8.29 10.75
C PHE A 110 10.31 -8.42 9.29
N THR A 111 9.01 -8.51 9.07
CA THR A 111 8.38 -8.44 7.75
C THR A 111 6.90 -8.07 7.86
N ASP A 112 6.29 -7.59 6.78
CA ASP A 112 4.84 -7.43 6.69
C ASP A 112 4.18 -8.78 6.35
N ALA A 113 3.63 -9.42 7.38
CA ALA A 113 2.92 -10.69 7.28
C ALA A 113 1.62 -10.54 6.48
N ARG A 114 0.89 -9.42 6.64
CA ARG A 114 -0.37 -9.19 5.92
C ARG A 114 -0.11 -9.06 4.43
N TYR A 115 0.88 -8.27 4.03
CA TYR A 115 1.29 -8.14 2.62
C TYR A 115 1.62 -9.52 2.04
N GLN A 116 2.51 -10.26 2.71
CA GLN A 116 2.94 -11.58 2.27
C GLN A 116 1.81 -12.60 2.13
N LEU A 117 0.83 -12.58 3.04
CA LEU A 117 -0.33 -13.49 3.02
C LEU A 117 -1.37 -13.14 1.96
N ASN A 118 -1.40 -11.89 1.48
CA ASN A 118 -2.34 -11.43 0.46
C ASN A 118 -1.80 -11.54 -0.97
N ILE A 119 -0.52 -11.93 -1.17
CA ILE A 119 0.02 -12.21 -2.51
C ILE A 119 -0.78 -13.36 -3.15
N PRO A 120 -1.49 -13.13 -4.27
CA PRO A 120 -2.29 -14.17 -4.92
C PRO A 120 -1.43 -15.32 -5.43
N GLU A 121 -2.01 -16.51 -5.54
CA GLU A 121 -1.36 -17.72 -6.06
C GLU A 121 -0.13 -18.19 -5.24
N ARG A 122 0.07 -17.62 -4.05
CA ARG A 122 1.10 -18.06 -3.12
C ARG A 122 0.70 -19.40 -2.48
N ASN A 123 1.27 -20.49 -2.98
CA ASN A 123 1.10 -21.85 -2.42
C ASN A 123 1.92 -22.12 -1.15
N GLN A 124 2.57 -21.11 -0.59
CA GLN A 124 3.45 -21.28 0.58
C GLN A 124 2.64 -21.23 1.87
N THR A 125 2.89 -22.18 2.77
CA THR A 125 2.27 -22.23 4.09
C THR A 125 2.98 -21.37 5.13
N TYR A 126 4.02 -20.64 4.73
CA TYR A 126 4.96 -19.95 5.59
C TYR A 126 5.19 -18.49 5.17
N ILE A 127 5.72 -17.70 6.09
CA ILE A 127 6.15 -16.32 5.90
C ILE A 127 7.67 -16.29 5.89
N THR A 128 8.26 -15.51 4.99
CA THR A 128 9.72 -15.33 4.89
C THR A 128 10.16 -14.08 5.63
N LEU A 129 11.31 -14.14 6.30
CA LEU A 129 11.95 -12.97 6.92
C LEU A 129 13.38 -12.88 6.38
N ASP A 130 13.67 -11.83 5.62
CA ASP A 130 15.01 -11.63 5.04
C ASP A 130 16.04 -11.34 6.16
N LYS A 131 17.22 -11.95 6.12
CA LYS A 131 18.25 -11.74 7.16
C LYS A 131 18.85 -10.33 7.16
N SER A 132 18.69 -9.58 6.08
CA SER A 132 19.01 -8.15 6.03
C SER A 132 17.93 -7.27 6.67
N SER A 133 16.72 -7.80 6.87
CA SER A 133 15.59 -7.10 7.48
C SER A 133 15.47 -7.39 8.98
N PHE A 134 16.38 -6.80 9.75
CA PHE A 134 16.36 -6.83 11.22
C PHE A 134 16.39 -5.42 11.78
N LEU A 135 15.70 -5.14 12.89
CA LEU A 135 15.62 -3.80 13.46
C LEU A 135 16.99 -3.25 13.86
N ASN A 136 17.28 -2.08 13.31
CA ASN A 136 18.39 -1.18 13.64
C ASN A 136 18.09 0.20 13.03
N ASN A 137 18.97 1.16 13.25
CA ASN A 137 18.85 2.54 12.76
C ASN A 137 18.78 2.72 11.23
N LEU A 138 19.19 1.74 10.43
CA LEU A 138 19.15 1.80 8.97
C LEU A 138 17.87 1.18 8.40
N THR A 139 17.44 0.07 8.98
CA THR A 139 16.36 -0.79 8.45
C THR A 139 15.02 -0.54 9.09
N ALA A 140 14.94 0.06 10.29
CA ALA A 140 13.68 0.17 11.02
C ALA A 140 12.62 0.99 10.26
N LYS A 141 13.03 1.92 9.39
CA LYS A 141 12.12 2.62 8.45
C LYS A 141 11.36 1.69 7.51
N ASN A 142 11.90 0.51 7.20
CA ASN A 142 11.28 -0.46 6.31
C ASN A 142 10.10 -1.18 6.96
N ILE A 143 9.85 -1.02 8.28
CA ILE A 143 8.61 -1.43 8.93
C ILE A 143 7.38 -0.88 8.17
N PHE A 144 7.54 0.29 7.56
CA PHE A 144 6.49 1.00 6.86
C PHE A 144 6.60 0.92 5.33
N GLU A 145 7.44 0.06 4.78
CA GLU A 145 7.69 0.00 3.32
C GLU A 145 6.41 -0.29 2.52
N THR A 146 5.47 -1.04 3.10
CA THR A 146 4.20 -1.42 2.47
C THR A 146 3.09 -0.38 2.67
N ILE A 147 3.37 0.76 3.31
CA ILE A 147 2.40 1.87 3.46
C ILE A 147 2.80 3.18 2.76
N GLY A 148 3.99 3.22 2.16
CA GLY A 148 4.49 4.35 1.38
C GLY A 148 5.83 4.86 1.88
N ASP A 149 6.36 5.90 1.23
CA ASP A 149 7.63 6.52 1.64
C ASP A 149 7.34 7.64 2.65
N LEU A 150 7.62 7.34 3.91
CA LEU A 150 7.30 8.22 5.04
C LEU A 150 8.32 9.36 5.26
N ASN A 151 9.44 9.36 4.54
CA ASN A 151 10.47 10.39 4.65
C ASN A 151 10.13 11.64 3.81
N VAL A 152 9.06 11.59 3.02
CA VAL A 152 8.65 12.73 2.18
C VAL A 152 7.75 13.66 3.00
N PRO A 153 8.17 14.92 3.23
CA PRO A 153 7.33 15.87 3.96
C PRO A 153 6.08 16.23 3.15
N TYR A 154 5.02 16.62 3.85
CA TYR A 154 3.85 17.21 3.20
C TYR A 154 4.16 18.62 2.71
N TYR A 155 4.01 18.84 1.40
CA TYR A 155 4.17 20.16 0.82
C TYR A 155 2.89 20.99 0.96
N PRO A 156 2.98 22.33 1.01
CA PRO A 156 1.83 23.20 0.80
C PRO A 156 1.13 22.89 -0.53
N ILE A 157 -0.19 23.03 -0.60
CA ILE A 157 -0.99 22.63 -1.78
C ILE A 157 -0.52 23.33 -3.07
N GLU A 158 -0.12 24.60 -3.00
CA GLU A 158 0.47 25.31 -4.15
C GLU A 158 1.74 24.63 -4.67
N GLN A 159 2.61 24.17 -3.77
CA GLN A 159 3.82 23.45 -4.14
C GLN A 159 3.50 22.05 -4.67
N VAL A 160 2.48 21.37 -4.12
CA VAL A 160 1.98 20.10 -4.66
C VAL A 160 1.53 20.30 -6.10
N PHE A 161 0.66 21.28 -6.37
CA PHE A 161 0.21 21.63 -7.71
C PHE A 161 1.39 21.94 -8.64
N SER A 162 2.32 22.80 -8.22
CA SER A 162 3.49 23.14 -9.03
C SER A 162 4.38 21.93 -9.32
N LYS A 163 4.57 21.02 -8.36
CA LYS A 163 5.34 19.79 -8.57
C LYS A 163 4.63 18.86 -9.55
N MET A 164 3.30 18.73 -9.45
CA MET A 164 2.54 17.89 -10.37
C MET A 164 2.57 18.41 -11.80
N ALA A 165 2.49 19.74 -11.98
CA ALA A 165 2.57 20.38 -13.28
C ALA A 165 3.97 20.29 -13.92
N LYS A 166 5.03 20.34 -13.10
CA LYS A 166 6.43 20.32 -13.58
C LYS A 166 7.01 18.92 -13.76
N ASN A 167 6.44 17.90 -13.11
CA ASN A 167 6.91 16.53 -13.21
C ASN A 167 6.28 15.89 -14.46
N ILE A 168 7.01 16.01 -15.57
CA ILE A 168 6.62 15.54 -16.90
C ILE A 168 7.56 14.41 -17.30
N CYS A 169 7.02 13.34 -17.87
CA CYS A 169 7.82 12.23 -18.36
C CYS A 169 8.80 12.74 -19.44
N PRO A 170 10.10 12.44 -19.35
CA PRO A 170 11.10 12.98 -20.27
C PRO A 170 11.00 12.40 -21.68
N ASN A 171 10.29 11.28 -21.87
CA ASN A 171 10.10 10.66 -23.16
C ASN A 171 9.12 11.48 -24.02
N PRO A 172 9.55 12.02 -25.18
CA PRO A 172 8.69 12.85 -26.03
C PRO A 172 7.43 12.15 -26.53
N THR A 173 7.47 10.82 -26.75
CA THR A 173 6.28 10.08 -27.18
C THR A 173 5.33 9.78 -26.02
N PHE A 174 5.77 9.93 -24.77
CA PHE A 174 4.98 9.68 -23.56
C PHE A 174 4.91 10.95 -22.69
N HIS A 175 4.73 12.10 -23.32
CA HIS A 175 4.80 13.42 -22.68
C HIS A 175 3.58 13.71 -21.77
N ILE A 176 3.55 13.08 -20.60
CA ILE A 176 2.48 13.17 -19.61
C ILE A 176 3.02 13.79 -18.33
N SER A 177 2.26 14.69 -17.69
CA SER A 177 2.55 15.18 -16.34
C SER A 177 1.78 14.45 -15.24
N TYR A 178 2.23 14.56 -13.99
CA TYR A 178 1.44 14.10 -12.84
C TYR A 178 0.09 14.84 -12.73
N LEU A 179 0.05 16.11 -13.16
CA LEU A 179 -1.19 16.87 -13.19
C LEU A 179 -2.18 16.26 -14.19
N ASP A 180 -1.72 15.89 -15.39
CA ASP A 180 -2.57 15.22 -16.40
C ASP A 180 -3.16 13.91 -15.84
N LEU A 181 -2.32 13.04 -15.28
CA LEU A 181 -2.78 11.77 -14.71
C LEU A 181 -3.83 11.98 -13.61
N PHE A 182 -3.64 12.98 -12.76
CA PHE A 182 -4.57 13.28 -11.67
C PHE A 182 -5.89 13.82 -12.18
N THR A 183 -5.87 14.86 -13.01
CA THR A 183 -7.08 15.56 -13.43
C THR A 183 -7.87 14.76 -14.45
N GLN A 184 -7.18 14.02 -15.33
CA GLN A 184 -7.84 13.10 -16.27
C GLN A 184 -8.27 11.80 -15.57
N GLY A 185 -7.71 11.46 -14.41
CA GLY A 185 -8.15 10.34 -13.60
C GLY A 185 -9.39 10.61 -12.74
N LEU A 186 -9.87 11.86 -12.65
CA LEU A 186 -10.98 12.19 -11.75
C LEU A 186 -12.29 11.50 -12.15
N THR A 187 -12.90 10.82 -11.20
CA THR A 187 -14.14 10.06 -11.38
C THR A 187 -15.01 10.06 -10.12
N ASN A 188 -16.20 9.47 -10.21
CA ASN A 188 -17.21 9.38 -9.17
C ASN A 188 -17.55 10.75 -8.55
N LEU A 189 -17.97 11.67 -9.41
CA LEU A 189 -18.21 13.08 -9.13
C LEU A 189 -16.95 13.81 -8.62
N CYS A 190 -15.80 13.51 -9.22
CA CYS A 190 -14.48 14.01 -8.80
C CYS A 190 -14.14 13.72 -7.32
N ARG A 191 -14.69 12.63 -6.76
CA ARG A 191 -14.37 12.18 -5.39
C ARG A 191 -13.33 11.06 -5.37
N HIS A 192 -13.01 10.50 -6.52
CA HIS A 192 -12.02 9.43 -6.68
C HIS A 192 -11.06 9.77 -7.80
N VAL A 193 -9.87 9.18 -7.75
CA VAL A 193 -8.90 9.16 -8.84
C VAL A 193 -8.78 7.73 -9.34
N TYR A 194 -8.99 7.56 -10.64
CA TYR A 194 -8.68 6.35 -11.39
C TYR A 194 -7.27 6.45 -11.95
N PHE A 195 -6.55 5.35 -11.88
CA PHE A 195 -5.22 5.24 -12.45
C PHE A 195 -5.03 3.85 -13.04
N SER A 196 -4.52 3.82 -14.27
CA SER A 196 -4.24 2.62 -15.03
C SER A 196 -3.30 2.94 -16.18
N MET A 197 -2.77 1.90 -16.83
CA MET A 197 -2.04 2.07 -18.07
C MET A 197 -2.91 2.64 -19.20
N ASP A 198 -4.20 2.28 -19.29
CA ASP A 198 -5.06 2.77 -20.38
C ASP A 198 -5.33 4.28 -20.29
N LEU A 199 -5.43 4.83 -19.07
CA LEU A 199 -5.52 6.27 -18.88
C LEU A 199 -4.25 6.96 -19.37
N ALA A 200 -3.08 6.46 -18.97
CA ALA A 200 -1.80 7.03 -19.35
C ALA A 200 -1.61 6.99 -20.87
N LEU A 201 -1.86 5.84 -21.50
CA LEU A 201 -1.78 5.67 -22.95
C LEU A 201 -2.67 6.68 -23.69
N LYS A 202 -3.94 6.85 -23.29
CA LYS A 202 -4.84 7.82 -23.94
C LYS A 202 -4.33 9.26 -23.85
N ILE A 203 -3.68 9.64 -22.75
CA ILE A 203 -3.09 10.97 -22.60
C ILE A 203 -1.85 11.10 -23.47
N ALA A 204 -0.96 10.10 -23.47
CA ALA A 204 0.22 10.10 -24.33
C ALA A 204 -0.14 10.13 -25.82
N GLU A 205 -1.13 9.35 -26.26
CA GLU A 205 -1.61 9.34 -27.65
C GLU A 205 -2.08 10.73 -28.10
N TYR A 206 -2.72 11.49 -27.19
CA TYR A 206 -3.16 12.85 -27.50
C TYR A 206 -2.00 13.82 -27.71
N TYR A 207 -0.92 13.71 -26.92
CA TYR A 207 0.26 14.56 -27.04
C TYR A 207 1.29 14.05 -28.06
N ASN A 208 1.19 12.80 -28.51
CA ASN A 208 2.15 12.22 -29.43
C ASN A 208 1.94 12.75 -30.86
N GLU A 209 2.80 13.66 -31.28
CA GLU A 209 2.80 14.23 -32.64
C GLU A 209 3.63 13.38 -33.63
N THR A 210 4.23 12.27 -33.19
CA THR A 210 5.14 11.46 -34.02
C THR A 210 4.41 10.36 -34.81
N GLU A 211 4.92 10.07 -36.01
CA GLU A 211 4.41 8.98 -36.88
C GLU A 211 4.80 7.57 -36.39
N TYR A 212 5.73 7.47 -35.42
CA TYR A 212 6.35 6.21 -34.98
C TYR A 212 5.58 5.50 -33.85
N GLY A 213 4.39 5.99 -33.48
CA GLY A 213 3.58 5.42 -32.40
C GLY A 213 4.16 5.71 -31.00
N LEU A 214 3.60 5.06 -29.98
CA LEU A 214 4.03 5.23 -28.59
C LEU A 214 5.19 4.29 -28.25
N GLY A 215 6.30 4.86 -27.75
CA GLY A 215 7.36 4.09 -27.11
C GLY A 215 7.06 3.90 -25.62
N LEU A 216 6.99 2.65 -25.16
CA LEU A 216 6.90 2.28 -23.75
C LEU A 216 8.10 1.44 -23.34
N GLY A 217 8.77 1.84 -22.27
CA GLY A 217 9.88 1.15 -21.66
C GLY A 217 9.93 1.39 -20.15
N TYR A 218 10.98 0.88 -19.51
CA TYR A 218 11.13 0.90 -18.05
C TYR A 218 10.98 2.30 -17.43
N SER A 219 11.47 3.35 -18.10
CA SER A 219 11.35 4.74 -17.63
C SER A 219 9.91 5.21 -17.49
N GLU A 220 9.01 4.79 -18.37
CA GLU A 220 7.59 5.18 -18.32
C GLU A 220 6.88 4.46 -17.17
N TYR A 221 7.16 3.17 -16.96
CA TYR A 221 6.64 2.42 -15.81
C TYR A 221 7.12 3.02 -14.48
N GLU A 222 8.40 3.37 -14.37
CA GLU A 222 8.94 4.05 -13.18
C GLU A 222 8.34 5.45 -12.98
N PHE A 223 8.09 6.21 -14.05
CA PHE A 223 7.41 7.50 -13.97
C PHE A 223 5.99 7.36 -13.42
N LEU A 224 5.23 6.39 -13.94
CA LEU A 224 3.89 6.05 -13.52
C LEU A 224 3.85 5.54 -12.06
N HIS A 225 4.85 4.75 -11.66
CA HIS A 225 5.05 4.35 -10.28
C HIS A 225 5.33 5.56 -9.37
N GLY A 226 6.18 6.48 -9.81
CA GLY A 226 6.48 7.73 -9.13
C GLY A 226 5.24 8.60 -8.92
N TYR A 227 4.32 8.65 -9.89
CA TYR A 227 3.04 9.35 -9.75
C TYR A 227 2.19 8.75 -8.62
N ALA A 228 2.00 7.42 -8.62
CA ALA A 228 1.24 6.74 -7.58
C ALA A 228 1.86 7.01 -6.19
N LYS A 229 3.19 6.86 -6.06
CA LYS A 229 3.92 7.20 -4.84
C LYS A 229 3.71 8.64 -4.42
N PHE A 230 3.73 9.59 -5.35
CA PHE A 230 3.50 10.99 -5.06
C PHE A 230 2.11 11.24 -4.45
N LEU A 231 1.05 10.61 -5.00
CA LEU A 231 -0.29 10.71 -4.43
C LEU A 231 -0.35 10.18 -2.98
N MET A 232 0.28 9.04 -2.71
CA MET A 232 0.31 8.42 -1.39
C MET A 232 1.11 9.24 -0.38
N ASN A 233 2.31 9.66 -0.78
CA ASN A 233 3.24 10.42 0.07
C ASN A 233 2.73 11.83 0.38
N GLN A 234 1.93 12.44 -0.50
CA GLN A 234 1.27 13.72 -0.24
C GLN A 234 -0.13 13.55 0.38
N ASN A 235 -0.53 12.30 0.64
CA ASN A 235 -1.82 11.90 1.17
C ASN A 235 -2.97 12.54 0.39
N LEU A 236 -2.96 12.44 -0.94
CA LEU A 236 -3.98 13.02 -1.85
C LEU A 236 -5.13 12.04 -2.13
N ALA A 237 -4.85 10.74 -2.12
CA ALA A 237 -5.83 9.68 -2.32
C ALA A 237 -5.54 8.50 -1.38
N SER A 238 -6.59 7.82 -0.91
CA SER A 238 -6.46 6.63 -0.06
C SER A 238 -6.19 5.39 -0.91
N ILE A 239 -4.92 5.09 -1.15
CA ILE A 239 -4.46 3.94 -1.93
C ILE A 239 -3.91 2.89 -0.96
N ASP A 240 -4.33 1.62 -1.11
CA ASP A 240 -3.69 0.50 -0.41
C ASP A 240 -2.36 0.19 -1.09
N TYR A 241 -1.27 0.68 -0.51
CA TYR A 241 0.05 0.50 -1.11
C TYR A 241 0.54 -0.95 -1.05
N SER A 242 0.08 -1.74 -0.08
CA SER A 242 0.44 -3.15 0.01
C SER A 242 -0.16 -3.93 -1.16
N ASP A 243 -1.41 -3.66 -1.52
CA ASP A 243 -2.05 -4.24 -2.70
C ASP A 243 -1.40 -3.74 -4.00
N TYR A 244 -1.11 -2.44 -4.09
CA TYR A 244 -0.37 -1.85 -5.20
C TYR A 244 0.98 -2.56 -5.45
N LEU A 245 1.72 -2.88 -4.38
CA LEU A 245 3.02 -3.55 -4.47
C LEU A 245 2.91 -4.99 -4.96
N ILE A 246 1.78 -5.68 -4.80
CA ILE A 246 1.60 -7.02 -5.35
C ILE A 246 1.73 -6.99 -6.88
N ASP A 247 1.03 -6.07 -7.54
CA ASP A 247 1.13 -5.95 -8.99
C ASP A 247 2.50 -5.42 -9.40
N TRP A 248 3.00 -4.38 -8.73
CA TRP A 248 4.26 -3.73 -9.10
C TRP A 248 5.50 -4.61 -8.86
N LYS A 249 5.64 -5.16 -7.65
CA LYS A 249 6.84 -5.88 -7.18
C LYS A 249 6.76 -7.37 -7.47
N GLU A 250 5.64 -8.02 -7.15
CA GLU A 250 5.54 -9.48 -7.21
C GLU A 250 5.18 -9.96 -8.62
N ARG A 251 4.33 -9.22 -9.35
CA ARG A 251 3.89 -9.57 -10.70
C ARG A 251 4.63 -8.82 -11.81
N GLN A 252 5.36 -7.76 -11.48
CA GLN A 252 6.05 -6.89 -12.44
C GLN A 252 5.08 -6.30 -13.49
N LEU A 253 3.89 -5.92 -13.05
CA LEU A 253 2.84 -5.31 -13.86
C LEU A 253 2.57 -3.87 -13.40
N GLN A 254 2.07 -3.03 -14.32
CA GLN A 254 1.60 -1.69 -13.96
C GLN A 254 0.31 -1.81 -13.13
N PRO A 255 0.29 -1.36 -11.86
CA PRO A 255 -0.91 -1.47 -11.05
C PRO A 255 -2.02 -0.55 -11.54
N THR A 256 -3.26 -0.94 -11.27
CA THR A 256 -4.47 -0.17 -11.54
C THR A 256 -5.25 0.05 -10.25
N PHE A 257 -5.78 1.25 -10.02
CA PHE A 257 -6.60 1.53 -8.85
C PHE A 257 -7.69 2.57 -9.11
N ILE A 258 -8.73 2.53 -8.28
CA ILE A 258 -9.68 3.63 -8.08
C ILE A 258 -9.64 3.96 -6.60
N ALA A 259 -9.16 5.15 -6.24
CA ALA A 259 -8.95 5.54 -4.85
C ALA A 259 -9.76 6.80 -4.50
N PRO A 260 -10.45 6.84 -3.35
CA PRO A 260 -11.13 8.05 -2.90
C PRO A 260 -10.12 9.14 -2.55
N LEU A 261 -10.46 10.38 -2.87
CA LEU A 261 -9.66 11.54 -2.50
C LEU A 261 -9.74 11.81 -1.00
N THR A 262 -8.60 12.14 -0.40
CA THR A 262 -8.50 12.59 0.99
C THR A 262 -8.97 14.04 1.13
N VAL A 263 -8.87 14.61 2.33
CA VAL A 263 -9.07 16.06 2.54
C VAL A 263 -8.09 16.87 1.68
N ARG A 264 -6.80 16.52 1.70
CA ARG A 264 -5.76 17.21 0.92
C ARG A 264 -5.96 17.06 -0.59
N GLY A 265 -6.43 15.91 -1.05
CA GLY A 265 -6.80 15.72 -2.45
C GLY A 265 -7.91 16.68 -2.89
N ARG A 266 -8.91 16.92 -2.04
CA ARG A 266 -9.97 17.89 -2.31
C ARG A 266 -9.49 19.34 -2.22
N GLU A 267 -8.59 19.66 -1.28
CA GLU A 267 -7.95 20.98 -1.22
C GLU A 267 -7.17 21.29 -2.51
N LEU A 268 -6.47 20.29 -3.06
CA LEU A 268 -5.81 20.41 -4.36
C LEU A 268 -6.83 20.67 -5.49
N LEU A 269 -7.98 19.98 -5.51
CA LEU A 269 -9.03 20.26 -6.50
C LEU A 269 -9.56 21.69 -6.40
N GLU A 270 -9.81 22.20 -5.20
CA GLU A 270 -10.24 23.59 -5.02
C GLU A 270 -9.15 24.57 -5.45
N PHE A 271 -7.89 24.29 -5.14
CA PHE A 271 -6.77 25.10 -5.61
C PHE A 271 -6.67 25.14 -7.14
N ILE A 272 -6.86 23.99 -7.81
CA ILE A 272 -6.90 23.92 -9.28
C ILE A 272 -8.03 24.81 -9.81
N LYS A 273 -9.27 24.68 -9.30
CA LYS A 273 -10.40 25.51 -9.75
C LYS A 273 -10.18 27.02 -9.56
N ILE A 274 -9.57 27.42 -8.43
CA ILE A 274 -9.21 28.82 -8.16
C ILE A 274 -8.17 29.29 -9.18
N THR A 275 -7.16 28.45 -9.46
CA THR A 275 -6.12 28.75 -10.45
C THR A 275 -6.72 28.91 -11.85
N GLU A 276 -7.59 27.99 -12.27
CA GLU A 276 -8.30 28.09 -13.55
C GLU A 276 -9.12 29.38 -13.65
N SER A 277 -9.82 29.74 -12.58
CA SER A 277 -10.63 30.97 -12.53
C SER A 277 -9.77 32.22 -12.67
N LYS A 278 -8.55 32.21 -12.10
CA LYS A 278 -7.60 33.32 -12.17
C LYS A 278 -7.08 33.55 -13.60
N PHE A 279 -6.86 32.49 -14.36
CA PHE A 279 -6.32 32.54 -15.73
C PHE A 279 -7.40 32.32 -16.80
N LYS A 280 -8.68 32.46 -16.47
CA LYS A 280 -9.82 32.11 -17.34
C LYS A 280 -9.77 32.76 -18.72
N SER A 281 -9.22 33.97 -18.84
CA SER A 281 -9.07 34.68 -20.12
C SER A 281 -7.96 34.12 -21.02
N GLU A 282 -7.00 33.41 -20.44
CA GLU A 282 -5.83 32.84 -21.12
C GLU A 282 -6.01 31.34 -21.43
N LEU A 283 -6.99 30.68 -20.79
CA LEU A 283 -7.23 29.25 -20.90
C LEU A 283 -8.35 28.90 -21.89
N PRO A 284 -8.35 27.67 -22.46
CA PRO A 284 -9.45 27.18 -23.30
C PRO A 284 -10.82 27.18 -22.57
N PRO A 285 -11.95 27.20 -23.31
CA PRO A 285 -13.30 27.27 -22.74
C PRO A 285 -13.78 25.91 -22.16
N THR A 286 -13.03 25.35 -21.23
CA THR A 286 -13.32 24.11 -20.49
C THR A 286 -12.77 24.20 -19.06
N THR A 287 -13.02 23.18 -18.24
CA THR A 287 -12.42 23.03 -16.92
C THR A 287 -11.58 21.76 -16.82
N LEU A 288 -10.54 21.81 -16.02
CA LEU A 288 -9.57 20.76 -15.74
C LEU A 288 -10.11 19.81 -14.67
N VAL A 289 -10.79 20.35 -13.64
CA VAL A 289 -11.54 19.53 -12.68
C VAL A 289 -12.88 19.14 -13.29
N ARG A 290 -12.94 17.91 -13.82
CA ARG A 290 -14.13 17.38 -14.48
C ARG A 290 -14.25 15.88 -14.27
N GLU A 291 -15.49 15.42 -14.15
CA GLU A 291 -15.82 14.00 -14.06
C GLU A 291 -15.51 13.25 -15.35
N ARG A 292 -14.77 12.13 -15.22
CA ARG A 292 -14.71 11.08 -16.24
C ARG A 292 -15.49 9.86 -15.79
N TYR A 293 -16.31 9.35 -16.71
CA TYR A 293 -17.08 8.13 -16.49
C TYR A 293 -16.23 6.89 -16.74
N ILE A 294 -16.28 5.95 -15.79
CA ILE A 294 -15.76 4.60 -15.97
C ILE A 294 -16.92 3.71 -16.41
N LYS A 295 -16.75 3.01 -17.54
CA LYS A 295 -17.77 2.10 -18.08
C LYS A 295 -17.22 0.68 -18.15
N MET A 296 -17.88 -0.24 -17.46
CA MET A 296 -17.69 -1.67 -17.69
C MET A 296 -18.33 -2.05 -19.03
N GLN A 297 -17.62 -2.79 -19.87
CA GLN A 297 -18.08 -3.19 -21.20
C GLN A 297 -18.38 -4.69 -21.21
N PHE A 298 -19.56 -5.06 -21.73
CA PHE A 298 -19.95 -6.44 -22.03
C PHE A 298 -19.78 -6.61 -23.53
N GLN A 299 -18.67 -7.21 -23.95
CA GLN A 299 -18.28 -7.22 -25.36
C GLN A 299 -18.57 -8.57 -26.04
N THR A 300 -18.75 -9.64 -25.26
CA THR A 300 -18.77 -11.00 -25.78
C THR A 300 -20.05 -11.73 -25.46
N GLN A 301 -20.37 -12.75 -26.27
CA GLN A 301 -21.47 -13.69 -25.95
C GLN A 301 -21.20 -14.43 -24.63
N ASP A 302 -19.93 -14.67 -24.31
CA ASP A 302 -19.52 -15.30 -23.04
C ASP A 302 -19.95 -14.47 -21.82
N ASP A 303 -19.88 -13.14 -21.90
CA ASP A 303 -20.32 -12.26 -20.81
C ASP A 303 -21.79 -12.48 -20.43
N TYR A 304 -22.65 -12.75 -21.42
CA TYR A 304 -24.05 -13.10 -21.20
C TYR A 304 -24.23 -14.54 -20.75
N MET A 305 -23.45 -15.48 -21.28
CA MET A 305 -23.47 -16.89 -20.84
C MET A 305 -23.10 -17.03 -19.36
N ARG A 306 -22.23 -16.17 -18.83
CA ARG A 306 -21.92 -16.10 -17.39
C ARG A 306 -23.14 -15.76 -16.53
N LEU A 307 -24.08 -14.96 -17.04
CA LEU A 307 -25.34 -14.66 -16.35
C LEU A 307 -26.23 -15.91 -16.26
N ASP A 308 -26.33 -16.66 -17.37
CA ASP A 308 -27.09 -17.92 -17.41
C ASP A 308 -26.47 -18.99 -16.50
N LEU A 309 -25.14 -19.10 -16.50
CA LEU A 309 -24.43 -19.98 -15.57
C LEU A 309 -24.72 -19.59 -14.12
N GLY A 310 -24.62 -18.31 -13.79
CA GLY A 310 -24.95 -17.79 -12.46
C GLY A 310 -26.40 -18.10 -12.06
N LYS A 311 -27.35 -18.02 -13.01
CA LYS A 311 -28.75 -18.40 -12.77
C LYS A 311 -28.88 -19.88 -12.43
N LYS A 312 -28.29 -20.78 -13.22
CA LYS A 312 -28.32 -22.23 -12.97
C LYS A 312 -27.68 -22.60 -11.63
N LEU A 313 -26.53 -22.00 -11.30
CA LEU A 313 -25.87 -22.23 -10.01
C LEU A 313 -26.76 -21.84 -8.84
N ARG A 314 -27.45 -20.69 -8.91
CA ARG A 314 -28.40 -20.28 -7.88
C ARG A 314 -29.55 -21.28 -7.74
N GLU A 315 -30.12 -21.74 -8.85
CA GLU A 315 -31.21 -22.74 -8.84
C GLU A 315 -30.76 -24.06 -8.18
N ILE A 316 -29.52 -24.51 -8.42
CA ILE A 316 -28.95 -25.70 -7.79
C ILE A 316 -28.80 -25.48 -6.29
N ILE A 317 -28.13 -24.40 -5.86
CA ILE A 317 -27.85 -24.12 -4.43
C ILE A 317 -29.16 -23.99 -3.64
N ILE A 318 -30.17 -23.32 -4.19
CA ILE A 318 -31.48 -23.17 -3.54
C ILE A 318 -32.14 -24.53 -3.32
N LYS A 319 -32.09 -25.44 -4.31
CA LYS A 319 -32.63 -26.80 -4.20
C LYS A 319 -31.85 -27.70 -3.24
N THR A 320 -30.55 -27.48 -3.06
CA THR A 320 -29.70 -28.28 -2.15
C THR A 320 -29.89 -27.87 -0.68
N ASN A 321 -30.38 -26.66 -0.41
CA ASN A 321 -30.63 -26.12 0.93
C ASN A 321 -32.11 -26.23 1.38
N SER A 322 -32.98 -26.86 0.59
CA SER A 322 -34.42 -27.07 0.83
C SER A 322 -34.74 -28.55 0.98
#